data_AF-A0A7C1B6N0-F1
#
_entry.id   AF-A0A7C1B6N0-F1
#
_cell.length_a   1.000
_cell.length_b   1.000
_cell.length_c   1.000
_cell.angle_alpha   90.00
_cell.angle_beta   90.00
_cell.angle_gamma   90.00
#
_symmetry.space_group_name_H-M   'P 1'
#
loop_
_entity.id
_entity.type
_entity.pdbx_description
1 polymer ?
#
loop_
_entity_poly.entity_id
_entity_poly.type
_entity_poly.pdbx_seq_one_letter_code
_entity_poly.pdbx_strand_id
1 'polypeptide(L)'
;MPELYFDLDLCIECRSCEVACARQNREKRVKIEVYETFPLNLECKHCEKSPCVEVCPTNALERRGSVVYRNEMLCVGCKSCMIACPFGNIEFKG
;
A
#
# COMPACT_ATOMS: atom_id res chain seq x y z
N MET A 1 -2.91 3.30 -16.17
CA MET A 1 -3.09 3.32 -14.70
C MET A 1 -4.05 4.45 -14.42
N PRO A 2 -5.30 4.21 -13.96
CA PRO A 2 -6.13 5.32 -13.52
C PRO A 2 -5.40 5.97 -12.33
N GLU A 3 -5.05 7.23 -12.50
CA GLU A 3 -4.32 7.99 -11.51
C GLU A 3 -5.31 8.36 -10.39
N LEU A 4 -5.13 7.75 -9.22
CA LEU A 4 -5.90 8.10 -8.04
C LEU A 4 -5.28 9.35 -7.44
N TYR A 5 -5.96 10.47 -7.62
CA TYR A 5 -5.55 11.76 -7.08
C TYR A 5 -6.26 12.03 -5.74
N PHE A 6 -5.47 12.36 -4.72
CA PHE A 6 -5.96 12.79 -3.41
C PHE A 6 -5.67 14.28 -3.25
N ASP A 7 -6.73 15.06 -3.14
CA ASP A 7 -6.63 16.46 -2.75
C ASP A 7 -6.44 16.53 -1.22
N LEU A 8 -5.21 16.78 -0.81
CA LEU A 8 -4.83 16.82 0.60
C LEU A 8 -5.30 18.09 1.30
N ASP A 9 -5.58 19.16 0.56
CA ASP A 9 -6.11 20.42 1.13
C ASP A 9 -7.56 20.25 1.61
N LEU A 10 -8.28 19.29 1.03
CA LEU A 10 -9.64 18.91 1.45
C LEU A 10 -9.66 17.83 2.54
N CYS A 11 -8.52 17.24 2.87
CA CYS A 11 -8.46 16.15 3.83
C CYS A 11 -8.57 16.68 5.27
N ILE A 12 -9.70 16.39 5.91
CA ILE A 12 -9.98 16.78 7.31
C ILE A 12 -9.65 15.67 8.32
N GLU A 13 -8.85 14.69 7.94
CA GLU A 13 -8.41 13.58 8.82
C GLU A 13 -9.55 12.76 9.45
N CYS A 14 -10.74 12.75 8.86
CA CYS A 14 -11.90 12.04 9.40
C CYS A 14 -11.77 10.50 9.37
N ARG A 15 -10.74 9.97 8.68
CA ARG A 15 -10.43 8.54 8.52
C ARG A 15 -11.56 7.68 7.93
N SER A 16 -12.58 8.31 7.33
CA SER A 16 -13.70 7.59 6.72
C SER A 16 -13.27 6.71 5.55
N CYS A 17 -12.21 7.12 4.82
CA CYS A 17 -11.61 6.33 3.75
C CYS A 17 -10.97 5.02 4.28
N GLU A 18 -10.31 5.04 5.44
CA GLU A 18 -9.74 3.85 6.07
C GLU A 18 -10.85 2.86 6.44
N VAL A 19 -11.92 3.35 7.07
CA VAL A 19 -13.06 2.54 7.50
C VAL A 19 -13.80 1.94 6.29
N ALA A 20 -14.04 2.75 5.26
CA ALA A 20 -14.68 2.29 4.03
C ALA A 20 -13.84 1.19 3.36
N CYS A 21 -12.52 1.38 3.28
CA CYS A 21 -11.60 0.40 2.71
C CYS A 21 -11.62 -0.91 3.50
N ALA A 22 -11.55 -0.84 4.83
CA ALA A 22 -11.60 -2.00 5.72
C ALA A 22 -12.94 -2.76 5.66
N ARG A 23 -14.04 -2.07 5.32
CA ARG A 23 -15.35 -2.72 5.12
C ARG A 23 -15.44 -3.49 3.80
N GLN A 24 -14.78 -3.00 2.76
CA GLN A 24 -14.81 -3.64 1.43
C GLN A 24 -13.74 -4.73 1.26
N ASN A 25 -12.68 -4.68 2.04
CA ASN A 25 -11.53 -5.57 1.90
C ASN A 25 -11.28 -6.31 3.20
N ARG A 26 -10.67 -7.50 3.11
CA ARG A 26 -10.26 -8.25 4.32
C ARG A 26 -9.37 -7.43 5.25
N GLU A 27 -8.61 -6.49 4.71
CA GLU A 27 -7.74 -5.58 5.45
C GLU A 27 -7.77 -4.19 4.82
N LYS A 28 -7.59 -3.14 5.63
CA LYS A 28 -7.40 -1.77 5.11
C LYS A 28 -6.12 -1.71 4.26
N ARG A 29 -6.19 -0.96 3.16
CA ARG A 29 -5.09 -0.76 2.21
C ARG A 29 -4.75 0.72 1.98
N VAL A 30 -5.43 1.60 2.73
CA VAL A 30 -5.19 3.04 2.80
C VAL A 30 -5.03 3.40 4.26
N LYS A 31 -4.11 4.32 4.54
CA LYS A 31 -3.85 4.87 5.86
C LYS A 31 -3.71 6.38 5.75
N ILE A 32 -4.30 7.11 6.69
CA ILE A 32 -4.06 8.55 6.84
C ILE A 32 -3.07 8.74 7.98
N GLU A 33 -1.93 9.36 7.66
CA GLU A 33 -0.97 9.84 8.65
C GLU A 33 -0.94 11.38 8.62
N VAL A 34 -0.48 11.99 9.70
CA VAL A 34 -0.36 13.45 9.80
C VAL A 34 1.08 13.77 10.12
N TYR A 35 1.72 14.54 9.25
CA TYR A 35 3.05 15.07 9.49
C TYR A 35 2.93 16.54 9.85
N GLU A 36 3.18 16.86 11.12
CA GLU A 36 2.89 18.16 11.72
C GLU A 36 1.42 18.56 11.59
N THR A 37 1.07 19.24 10.50
CA THR A 37 -0.30 19.70 10.18
C THR A 37 -0.75 19.27 8.79
N PHE A 38 0.07 18.49 8.08
CA PHE A 38 -0.20 18.04 6.72
C PHE A 38 -0.68 16.58 6.73
N PRO A 39 -1.91 16.32 6.24
CA PRO A 39 -2.38 14.95 6.07
C PRO A 39 -1.63 14.27 4.92
N LEU A 40 -1.29 13.00 5.11
CA LEU A 40 -0.65 12.13 4.14
C LEU A 40 -1.54 10.91 3.91
N ASN A 41 -1.82 10.62 2.64
CA ASN A 41 -2.46 9.39 2.23
C ASN A 41 -1.41 8.33 1.86
N LEU A 42 -1.38 7.25 2.64
CA LEU A 42 -0.48 6.14 2.46
C LEU A 42 -1.26 4.93 1.93
N GLU A 43 -1.16 4.69 0.63
CA GLU A 43 -1.69 3.50 -0.03
C GLU A 43 -0.72 2.94 -1.08
N CYS A 44 -0.84 1.65 -1.38
CA CYS A 44 -0.05 1.04 -2.44
C CYS A 44 -0.36 1.70 -3.79
N LYS A 45 0.65 2.29 -4.42
CA LYS A 45 0.52 2.97 -5.72
C LYS A 45 0.45 2.01 -6.92
N HIS A 46 0.60 0.70 -6.69
CA HIS A 46 0.63 -0.33 -7.73
C HIS A 46 1.56 0.00 -8.91
N CYS A 47 2.77 0.48 -8.58
CA CYS A 47 3.77 1.02 -9.49
C CYS A 47 3.98 0.14 -10.73
N GLU A 48 4.04 0.72 -11.93
CA GLU A 48 4.33 -0.03 -13.16
C GLU A 48 5.64 -0.81 -13.07
N LYS A 49 6.71 -0.12 -12.65
CA LYS A 49 7.94 -0.74 -12.18
C LYS A 49 7.81 -0.98 -10.68
N SER A 50 7.66 -2.24 -10.29
CA SER A 50 7.37 -2.66 -8.92
C SER A 50 8.62 -3.23 -8.26
N PRO A 51 9.51 -2.41 -7.64
CA PRO A 51 10.71 -2.92 -6.99
C PRO A 51 10.38 -3.91 -5.87
N CYS A 52 9.24 -3.76 -5.20
CA CYS A 52 8.76 -4.71 -4.20
C CYS A 52 8.48 -6.12 -4.77
N VAL A 53 8.07 -6.22 -6.03
CA VAL A 53 7.89 -7.51 -6.75
C VAL A 53 9.26 -8.07 -7.10
N GLU A 54 10.16 -7.25 -7.65
CA GLU A 54 11.50 -7.66 -8.10
C GLU A 54 12.36 -8.23 -6.96
N VAL A 55 12.27 -7.68 -5.75
CA VAL A 55 13.07 -8.14 -4.59
C VAL A 55 12.44 -9.31 -3.83
N CYS A 56 11.25 -9.80 -4.21
CA CYS A 56 10.56 -10.83 -3.44
C CYS A 56 11.17 -12.22 -3.72
N PRO A 57 11.86 -12.85 -2.75
CA PRO A 57 12.61 -14.08 -3.02
C PRO A 57 11.73 -15.31 -3.25
N THR A 58 10.46 -15.26 -2.84
CA THR A 58 9.51 -16.38 -2.94
C THR A 58 8.42 -16.15 -3.98
N ASN A 59 8.51 -15.07 -4.76
CA ASN A 59 7.46 -14.65 -5.69
C ASN A 59 6.08 -14.51 -5.02
N ALA A 60 6.07 -14.13 -3.74
CA ALA A 60 4.84 -13.83 -2.99
C ALA A 60 4.18 -12.53 -3.45
N LEU A 61 4.89 -11.67 -4.19
CA LEU A 61 4.34 -10.48 -4.81
C LEU A 61 4.34 -10.67 -6.33
N GLU A 62 3.23 -10.34 -6.96
CA GLU A 62 3.03 -10.51 -8.41
C GLU A 62 2.26 -9.32 -8.97
N ARG A 63 2.66 -8.82 -10.15
CA ARG A 63 1.87 -7.83 -10.88
C ARG A 63 0.88 -8.55 -11.81
N ARG A 64 -0.41 -8.26 -11.65
CA ARG A 64 -1.50 -8.74 -12.53
C ARG A 64 -2.22 -7.54 -13.13
N GLY A 65 -1.96 -7.27 -14.40
CA GLY A 65 -2.43 -6.06 -15.05
C GLY A 65 -1.87 -4.81 -14.38
N SER A 66 -2.73 -3.92 -13.88
CA SER A 66 -2.33 -2.68 -13.21
C SER A 66 -2.20 -2.80 -11.69
N VAL A 67 -2.33 -3.99 -11.12
CA VAL A 67 -2.39 -4.20 -9.67
C VAL A 67 -1.27 -5.14 -9.23
N VAL A 68 -0.66 -4.81 -8.09
CA VAL A 68 0.30 -5.68 -7.40
C VAL A 68 -0.45 -6.45 -6.32
N TYR A 69 -0.37 -7.77 -6.39
CA TYR A 69 -1.01 -8.71 -5.46
C TYR A 69 0.02 -9.37 -4.55
N ARG A 70 -0.37 -9.63 -3.30
CA ARG A 70 0.38 -10.43 -2.33
C ARG A 70 -0.29 -11.78 -2.13
N ASN A 71 0.45 -12.85 -2.31
CA ASN A 71 0.08 -14.20 -1.89
C ASN A 71 0.66 -14.46 -0.50
N GLU A 72 -0.21 -14.47 0.51
CA GLU A 72 0.20 -14.64 1.90
C GLU A 72 0.75 -16.04 2.19
N MET A 73 0.34 -17.07 1.44
CA MET A 73 0.83 -18.44 1.62
C MET A 73 2.29 -18.62 1.17
N LEU A 74 2.77 -17.76 0.27
CA LEU A 74 4.16 -17.78 -0.21
C LEU A 74 5.06 -16.81 0.57
N CYS A 75 4.48 -15.91 1.37
CA CYS A 75 5.21 -14.89 2.08
C CYS A 75 5.94 -15.47 3.29
N VAL A 76 7.27 -15.43 3.29
CA VAL A 76 8.11 -15.91 4.41
C VAL A 76 8.50 -14.81 5.40
N GLY A 77 7.91 -13.61 5.27
CA GLY A 77 8.18 -12.51 6.19
C GLY A 77 9.61 -11.95 6.14
N CYS A 78 10.32 -12.07 5.01
CA CYS A 78 11.71 -11.60 4.85
C CYS A 78 11.89 -10.07 4.88
N LYS A 79 10.80 -9.31 4.75
CA LYS A 79 10.77 -7.82 4.79
C LYS A 79 11.47 -7.09 3.64
N SER A 80 12.05 -7.79 2.65
CA SER A 80 12.72 -7.16 1.50
C SER A 80 11.82 -6.18 0.75
N CYS A 81 10.55 -6.53 0.56
CA CYS A 81 9.58 -5.66 -0.13
C CYS A 81 9.31 -4.35 0.62
N MET A 82 9.42 -4.33 1.95
CA MET A 82 9.25 -3.11 2.75
C MET A 82 10.38 -2.13 2.49
N ILE A 83 11.62 -2.64 2.47
CA ILE A 83 12.81 -1.84 2.19
C ILE A 83 12.80 -1.32 0.75
N ALA A 84 12.34 -2.14 -0.19
CA ALA A 84 12.30 -1.77 -1.60
C ALA A 84 11.13 -0.84 -1.98
N CYS A 85 10.13 -0.66 -1.12
CA CYS A 85 9.02 0.23 -1.41
C CYS A 85 9.47 1.69 -1.25
N PRO A 86 9.53 2.50 -2.33
CA PRO A 86 10.01 3.88 -2.24
C PRO A 86 9.06 4.79 -1.44
N PHE A 87 7.82 4.35 -1.25
CA PHE A 87 6.79 5.09 -0.51
C PHE A 87 6.62 4.60 0.93
N GLY A 88 7.29 3.51 1.34
CA GLY A 88 7.13 2.93 2.68
C GLY A 88 5.75 2.31 2.96
N ASN A 89 4.90 2.11 1.94
CA ASN A 89 3.49 1.71 2.11
C ASN A 89 3.27 0.20 2.33
N ILE A 90 4.31 -0.56 2.66
CA ILE A 90 4.21 -2.00 2.97
C ILE A 90 4.53 -2.21 4.44
N GLU A 91 3.52 -2.65 5.21
CA GLU A 91 3.66 -2.97 6.63
C GLU A 91 3.91 -4.48 6.84
N PHE A 92 4.74 -4.82 7.82
CA PHE A 92 4.90 -6.19 8.29
C PHE A 92 3.70 -6.57 9.16
N LYS A 93 3.11 -7.74 8.87
CA LYS A 93 2.07 -8.34 9.71
C LYS A 93 2.65 -9.62 10.30
N GLY A 94 2.87 -9.59 11.61
CA GLY A 94 3.28 -10.75 12.41
C GLY A 94 2.07 -11.50 12.96
#